data_AF-A0A428WZZ3-F1
#
_entry.id   AF-A0A428WZZ3-F1
#
_cell.length_a   1.000
_cell.length_b   1.000
_cell.length_c   1.000
_cell.angle_alpha   90.00
_cell.angle_beta   90.00
_cell.angle_gamma   90.00
#
_symmetry.space_group_name_H-M   'P 1'
#
loop_
_entity.id
_entity.type
_entity.pdbx_description
1 polymer ?
#
loop_
_entity_poly.entity_id
_entity_poly.type
_entity_poly.pdbx_seq_one_letter_code
_entity_poly.pdbx_strand_id
1 'polypeptide(L)'
;MTVDAEIRLAAIAGLIREAELLRVRRAELDQRLAEQAAALSELRWRWAGEVRDVERLEGLSLSRVLVALRGAHAEQLSREQAEAGAARYRVAEGESRLAAIGAERAAVEARLSGLTNLPARFAAAVDAKERQLRREGGPELGRLLTLAERRGRVEAELRELAEAGAAAEAAAQALGEVRRQLDLAADRKSADNWLGGALLAGKPNWLDGVAWAAAHADRCVAVLHTELGDVGLARPLGDTPTRAPVAVRPTGFLETVFSEVFVKDQLNRARSNVDRSAHLVAGVRQDVARRTSAARAYRDAVLRERQDLLAS
;
A
#
# COMPACT_ATOMS: atom_id res chain seq x y z
N MET A 1 21.46 40.00 2.89
CA MET A 1 21.60 38.52 2.97
C MET A 1 20.28 37.85 3.35
N THR A 2 19.42 38.49 4.14
CA THR A 2 18.05 38.04 4.47
C THR A 2 17.17 37.69 3.27
N VAL A 3 17.23 38.54 2.25
CA VAL A 3 16.45 38.45 1.01
C VAL A 3 16.80 37.21 0.16
N ASP A 4 18.02 36.68 0.25
CA ASP A 4 18.50 35.59 -0.60
C ASP A 4 18.01 34.19 -0.15
N ALA A 5 17.73 34.00 1.15
CA ALA A 5 17.15 32.75 1.66
C ALA A 5 15.63 32.68 1.40
N GLU A 6 14.91 33.79 1.60
CA GLU A 6 13.47 33.92 1.29
C GLU A 6 13.19 33.73 -0.19
N ILE A 7 13.92 34.42 -1.08
CA ILE A 7 13.72 34.29 -2.53
C ILE A 7 13.94 32.84 -2.99
N ARG A 8 14.96 32.16 -2.46
CA ARG A 8 15.22 30.75 -2.80
C ARG A 8 14.14 29.81 -2.27
N LEU A 9 13.62 30.05 -1.07
CA LEU A 9 12.53 29.25 -0.50
C LEU A 9 11.25 29.41 -1.32
N ALA A 10 10.87 30.65 -1.64
CA ALA A 10 9.70 30.96 -2.46
C ALA A 10 9.82 30.36 -3.87
N ALA A 11 11.00 30.44 -4.50
CA ALA A 11 11.25 29.84 -5.81
C ALA A 11 11.06 28.31 -5.78
N ILE A 12 11.58 27.61 -4.76
CA ILE A 12 11.41 26.16 -4.64
C ILE A 12 9.96 25.79 -4.32
N ALA A 13 9.25 26.57 -3.50
CA ALA A 13 7.83 26.37 -3.25
C ALA A 13 7.00 26.49 -4.55
N GLY A 14 7.33 27.46 -5.40
CA GLY A 14 6.73 27.59 -6.73
C GLY A 14 6.95 26.35 -7.61
N LEU A 15 8.17 25.79 -7.61
CA LEU A 15 8.48 24.56 -8.36
C LEU A 15 7.75 23.33 -7.81
N ILE A 16 7.54 23.24 -6.48
CA ILE A 16 6.74 22.16 -5.87
C ILE A 16 5.29 22.27 -6.35
N ARG A 17 4.72 23.47 -6.32
CA ARG A 17 3.36 23.71 -6.79
C ARG A 17 3.19 23.36 -8.28
N GLU A 18 4.16 23.74 -9.10
CA GLU A 18 4.22 23.34 -10.52
C GLU A 18 4.22 21.81 -10.65
N ALA A 19 5.07 21.11 -9.89
CA ALA A 19 5.14 19.65 -9.92
C ALA A 19 3.83 18.98 -9.49
N GLU A 20 3.12 19.51 -8.50
CA GLU A 20 1.78 19.01 -8.11
C GLU A 20 0.77 19.12 -9.25
N LEU A 21 0.68 20.30 -9.88
CA LEU A 21 -0.24 20.54 -10.99
C LEU A 21 0.08 19.64 -12.19
N LEU A 22 1.36 19.44 -12.50
CA LEU A 22 1.79 18.54 -13.57
C LEU A 22 1.44 17.07 -13.27
N ARG A 23 1.52 16.61 -12.01
CA ARG A 23 1.09 15.26 -11.64
C ARG A 23 -0.41 15.05 -11.81
N VAL A 24 -1.22 16.05 -11.44
CA VAL A 24 -2.67 16.03 -11.69
C VAL A 24 -2.96 15.96 -13.18
N ARG A 25 -2.29 16.81 -13.98
CA ARG A 25 -2.44 16.80 -15.44
C ARG A 25 -2.02 15.47 -16.06
N ARG A 26 -0.94 14.85 -15.57
CA ARG A 26 -0.51 13.53 -16.04
C ARG A 26 -1.58 12.47 -15.80
N ALA A 27 -2.16 12.44 -14.60
CA ALA A 27 -3.22 11.48 -14.27
C ALA A 27 -4.45 11.64 -15.18
N GLU A 28 -4.85 12.88 -15.48
CA GLU A 28 -5.91 13.17 -16.45
C GLU A 28 -5.55 12.66 -17.86
N LEU A 29 -4.30 12.89 -18.31
CA LEU A 29 -3.84 12.41 -19.62
C LEU A 29 -3.73 10.87 -19.68
N ASP A 30 -3.34 10.22 -18.59
CA ASP A 30 -3.32 8.75 -18.47
C ASP A 30 -4.74 8.18 -18.65
N GLN A 31 -5.73 8.79 -18.00
CA GLN A 31 -7.13 8.39 -18.15
C GLN A 31 -7.62 8.60 -19.60
N ARG A 32 -7.35 9.77 -20.17
CA ARG A 32 -7.72 10.09 -21.56
C ARG A 32 -7.05 9.14 -22.57
N LEU A 33 -5.80 8.74 -22.35
CA LEU A 33 -5.12 7.74 -23.18
C LEU A 33 -5.82 6.39 -23.11
N ALA A 34 -6.19 5.92 -21.92
CA ALA A 34 -6.90 4.65 -21.75
C ALA A 34 -8.25 4.66 -22.48
N GLU A 35 -9.03 5.73 -22.30
CA GLU A 35 -10.33 5.91 -22.97
C GLU A 35 -10.19 5.95 -24.50
N GLN A 36 -9.22 6.71 -25.03
CA GLN A 36 -8.98 6.80 -26.47
C GLN A 36 -8.43 5.50 -27.06
N ALA A 37 -7.59 4.77 -26.33
CA ALA A 37 -7.09 3.46 -26.77
C ALA A 37 -8.22 2.42 -26.86
N ALA A 38 -9.16 2.44 -25.91
CA ALA A 38 -10.35 1.60 -25.95
C ALA A 38 -11.25 1.96 -27.15
N ALA A 39 -11.53 3.25 -27.35
CA ALA A 39 -12.32 3.72 -28.50
C ALA A 39 -11.66 3.37 -29.84
N LEU A 40 -10.33 3.51 -29.96
CA LEU A 40 -9.59 3.14 -31.15
C LEU A 40 -9.66 1.63 -31.43
N SER A 41 -9.65 0.81 -30.38
CA SER A 41 -9.78 -0.65 -30.51
C SER A 41 -11.17 -1.03 -31.07
N GLU A 42 -12.22 -0.35 -30.62
CA GLU A 42 -13.58 -0.52 -31.17
C GLU A 42 -13.66 -0.09 -32.64
N LEU A 43 -13.05 1.05 -33.01
CA LEU A 43 -12.99 1.50 -34.40
C LEU A 43 -12.25 0.51 -35.30
N ARG A 44 -11.12 -0.04 -34.83
CA ARG A 44 -10.36 -1.06 -35.56
C ARG A 44 -11.15 -2.35 -35.72
N TRP A 45 -11.89 -2.77 -34.69
CA TRP A 45 -12.77 -3.94 -34.78
C TRP A 45 -13.88 -3.75 -35.81
N ARG A 46 -14.54 -2.58 -35.81
CA ARG A 46 -15.56 -2.23 -36.83
C ARG A 46 -14.97 -2.24 -38.23
N TRP A 47 -13.84 -1.56 -38.43
CA TRP A 47 -13.16 -1.52 -39.73
C TRP A 47 -12.79 -2.92 -40.24
N ALA A 48 -12.31 -3.81 -39.37
CA ALA A 48 -12.03 -5.19 -39.74
C ALA A 48 -13.29 -5.99 -40.13
N GLY A 49 -14.48 -5.61 -39.63
CA GLY A 49 -15.76 -6.13 -40.08
C GLY A 49 -16.05 -5.72 -41.53
N GLU A 50 -16.02 -4.41 -41.80
CA GLU A 50 -16.26 -3.85 -43.14
C GLU A 50 -15.32 -4.44 -44.21
N VAL A 51 -14.03 -4.62 -43.86
CA VAL A 51 -13.06 -5.23 -44.78
C VAL A 51 -13.43 -6.67 -45.13
N ARG A 52 -13.91 -7.47 -44.17
CA ARG A 52 -14.36 -8.85 -44.44
C ARG A 52 -15.62 -8.88 -45.30
N ASP A 53 -16.51 -7.91 -45.12
CA ASP A 53 -17.71 -7.80 -45.94
C ASP A 53 -17.38 -7.46 -47.39
N VAL A 54 -16.42 -6.55 -47.61
CA VAL A 54 -15.83 -6.29 -48.94
C VAL A 54 -15.19 -7.55 -49.53
N GLU A 55 -14.29 -8.21 -48.80
CA GLU A 55 -13.60 -9.43 -49.26
C GLU A 55 -14.57 -10.56 -49.64
N ARG A 56 -15.64 -10.73 -48.86
CA ARG A 56 -16.70 -11.70 -49.12
C ARG A 56 -17.43 -11.41 -50.43
N LEU A 57 -17.77 -10.15 -50.70
CA LEU A 57 -18.45 -9.75 -51.94
C LEU A 57 -17.50 -9.84 -53.15
N GLU A 58 -16.24 -9.48 -53.00
CA GLU A 58 -15.24 -9.62 -54.07
C GLU A 58 -15.01 -11.10 -54.43
N GLY A 59 -14.99 -12.00 -53.44
CA GLY A 59 -14.84 -13.44 -53.65
C GLY A 59 -16.05 -14.10 -54.34
N LEU A 60 -17.27 -13.62 -54.09
CA LEU A 60 -18.49 -14.16 -54.70
C LEU A 60 -18.62 -13.80 -56.18
N SER A 61 -18.17 -12.61 -56.60
CA SER A 61 -18.13 -12.09 -57.99
C SER A 61 -17.51 -13.05 -59.03
N LEU A 62 -16.60 -13.93 -58.59
CA LEU A 62 -15.90 -14.94 -59.42
C LEU A 62 -16.73 -16.20 -59.72
N SER A 63 -17.92 -16.36 -59.13
CA SER A 63 -18.78 -17.53 -59.34
C SER A 63 -19.69 -17.40 -60.56
N ARG A 64 -19.79 -18.45 -61.41
CA ARG A 64 -20.60 -18.51 -62.65
C ARG A 64 -22.10 -18.21 -62.46
N VAL A 65 -22.61 -18.21 -61.23
CA VAL A 65 -24.04 -18.03 -60.88
C VAL A 65 -24.48 -16.56 -60.85
N LEU A 66 -23.55 -15.59 -60.72
CA LEU A 66 -23.88 -14.17 -60.52
C LEU A 66 -24.15 -13.34 -61.78
N VAL A 67 -24.05 -13.93 -62.97
CA VAL A 67 -24.25 -13.20 -64.24
C VAL A 67 -25.66 -12.58 -64.34
N ALA A 68 -26.66 -13.18 -63.68
CA ALA A 68 -28.04 -12.67 -63.61
C ALA A 68 -28.28 -11.56 -62.56
N LEU A 69 -27.35 -11.37 -61.60
CA LEU A 69 -27.50 -10.44 -60.46
C LEU A 69 -26.42 -9.32 -60.44
N ARG A 70 -25.70 -9.16 -61.56
CA ARG A 70 -24.49 -8.33 -61.66
C ARG A 70 -24.68 -6.88 -61.23
N GLY A 71 -25.86 -6.29 -61.48
CA GLY A 71 -26.16 -4.90 -61.11
C GLY A 71 -26.29 -4.70 -59.59
N ALA A 72 -27.12 -5.50 -58.93
CA ALA A 72 -27.34 -5.41 -57.49
C ALA A 72 -26.07 -5.74 -56.68
N HIS A 73 -25.28 -6.72 -57.16
CA HIS A 73 -24.00 -7.06 -56.54
C HIS A 73 -22.97 -5.93 -56.64
N ALA A 74 -22.84 -5.30 -57.81
CA ALA A 74 -21.91 -4.18 -58.00
C ALA A 74 -22.28 -2.97 -57.11
N GLU A 75 -23.57 -2.69 -56.97
CA GLU A 75 -24.07 -1.63 -56.09
C GLU A 75 -23.83 -1.94 -54.61
N GLN A 76 -23.97 -3.20 -54.19
CA GLN A 76 -23.66 -3.61 -52.83
C GLN A 76 -22.15 -3.54 -52.54
N LEU A 77 -21.30 -4.04 -53.44
CA LEU A 77 -19.84 -3.96 -53.29
C LEU A 77 -19.36 -2.50 -53.20
N SER A 78 -19.90 -1.60 -54.02
CA SER A 78 -19.56 -0.18 -53.97
C SER A 78 -19.95 0.48 -52.65
N ARG A 79 -21.06 0.07 -52.03
CA ARG A 79 -21.48 0.57 -50.71
C ARG A 79 -20.52 0.14 -49.61
N GLU A 80 -20.21 -1.15 -49.57
CA GLU A 80 -19.34 -1.76 -48.56
C GLU A 80 -17.90 -1.22 -48.67
N GLN A 81 -17.40 -0.99 -49.89
CA GLN A 81 -16.12 -0.32 -50.11
C GLN A 81 -16.11 1.13 -49.58
N ALA A 82 -17.21 1.86 -49.72
CA ALA A 82 -17.34 3.21 -49.18
C ALA A 82 -17.40 3.19 -47.63
N GLU A 83 -18.12 2.23 -47.04
CA GLU A 83 -18.22 2.03 -45.60
C GLU A 83 -16.87 1.64 -44.98
N ALA A 84 -16.13 0.71 -45.61
CA ALA A 84 -14.77 0.35 -45.24
C ALA A 84 -13.80 1.54 -45.33
N GLY A 85 -13.93 2.37 -46.38
CA GLY A 85 -13.16 3.61 -46.54
C GLY A 85 -13.43 4.62 -45.43
N ALA A 86 -14.71 4.84 -45.10
CA ALA A 86 -15.11 5.72 -44.00
C ALA A 86 -14.63 5.20 -42.63
N ALA A 87 -14.72 3.89 -42.38
CA ALA A 87 -14.21 3.26 -41.16
C ALA A 87 -12.68 3.39 -41.04
N ARG A 88 -11.94 3.20 -42.14
CA ARG A 88 -10.49 3.42 -42.18
C ARG A 88 -10.10 4.86 -41.81
N TYR A 89 -10.83 5.85 -42.33
CA TYR A 89 -10.58 7.25 -41.99
C TYR A 89 -10.78 7.51 -40.50
N ARG A 90 -11.84 6.97 -39.90
CA ARG A 90 -12.11 7.10 -38.45
C ARG A 90 -11.01 6.45 -37.60
N VAL A 91 -10.48 5.29 -38.03
CA VAL A 91 -9.32 4.65 -37.36
C VAL A 91 -8.09 5.57 -37.42
N ALA A 92 -7.77 6.12 -38.60
CA ALA A 92 -6.63 7.02 -38.76
C ALA A 92 -6.78 8.31 -37.92
N GLU A 93 -7.99 8.86 -37.83
CA GLU A 93 -8.29 10.00 -36.95
C GLU A 93 -8.08 9.64 -35.47
N GLY A 94 -8.58 8.47 -35.04
CA GLY A 94 -8.38 7.96 -33.69
C GLY A 94 -6.91 7.74 -33.33
N GLU A 95 -6.11 7.23 -34.27
CA GLU A 95 -4.66 7.07 -34.13
C GLU A 95 -3.96 8.42 -33.95
N SER A 96 -4.33 9.42 -34.76
CA SER A 96 -3.78 10.78 -34.65
C SER A 96 -4.11 11.42 -33.30
N ARG A 97 -5.36 11.30 -32.82
CA ARG A 97 -5.78 11.80 -31.51
C ARG A 97 -5.02 11.11 -30.37
N LEU A 98 -4.87 9.79 -30.43
CA LEU A 98 -4.11 9.02 -29.43
C LEU A 98 -2.64 9.45 -29.40
N ALA A 99 -2.02 9.63 -30.57
CA ALA A 99 -0.65 10.11 -30.69
C ALA A 99 -0.47 11.52 -30.11
N ALA A 100 -1.41 12.44 -30.37
CA ALA A 100 -1.38 13.80 -29.84
C ALA A 100 -1.44 13.83 -28.30
N ILE A 101 -2.34 13.05 -27.68
CA ILE A 101 -2.43 12.95 -26.22
C ILE A 101 -1.16 12.29 -25.66
N GLY A 102 -0.60 11.29 -26.36
CA GLY A 102 0.66 10.66 -26.00
C GLY A 102 1.83 11.63 -26.00
N ALA A 103 1.92 12.51 -26.99
CA ALA A 103 2.94 13.56 -27.07
C ALA A 103 2.80 14.59 -25.94
N GLU A 104 1.57 15.02 -25.63
CA GLU A 104 1.29 15.92 -24.51
C GLU A 104 1.73 15.30 -23.17
N ARG A 105 1.39 14.03 -22.95
CA ARG A 105 1.83 13.28 -21.76
C ARG A 105 3.35 13.17 -21.67
N ALA A 106 4.02 12.90 -22.79
CA ALA A 106 5.48 12.82 -22.81
C ALA A 106 6.13 14.17 -22.45
N ALA A 107 5.57 15.28 -22.90
CA ALA A 107 6.05 16.62 -22.53
C ALA A 107 5.85 16.90 -21.03
N VAL A 108 4.70 16.53 -20.46
CA VAL A 108 4.45 16.64 -19.01
C VAL A 108 5.42 15.79 -18.19
N GLU A 109 5.68 14.56 -18.61
CA GLU A 109 6.63 13.66 -17.92
C GLU A 109 8.07 14.19 -18.02
N ALA A 110 8.48 14.72 -19.17
CA ALA A 110 9.78 15.37 -19.34
C ALA A 110 9.94 16.60 -18.45
N ARG A 111 8.86 17.38 -18.25
CA ARG A 111 8.87 18.51 -17.32
C ARG A 111 8.99 18.04 -15.87
N LEU A 112 8.26 17.00 -15.48
CA LEU A 112 8.35 16.40 -14.15
C LEU A 112 9.74 15.81 -13.86
N SER A 113 10.38 15.17 -14.83
CA SER A 113 11.74 14.63 -14.67
C SER A 113 12.80 15.72 -14.53
N GLY A 114 12.57 16.91 -15.09
CA GLY A 114 13.38 18.11 -14.84
C GLY A 114 13.27 18.65 -13.41
N LEU A 115 12.22 18.29 -12.67
CA LEU A 115 11.92 18.76 -11.31
C LEU A 115 12.40 17.76 -10.23
N THR A 116 13.62 17.25 -10.37
CA THR A 116 14.22 16.28 -9.44
C THR A 116 14.60 16.90 -8.09
N ASN A 117 14.57 16.07 -7.05
CA ASN A 117 15.06 16.39 -5.71
C ASN A 117 14.41 17.62 -5.04
N LEU A 118 13.23 18.05 -5.51
CA LEU A 118 12.51 19.19 -4.92
C LEU A 118 12.28 19.05 -3.40
N PRO A 119 11.87 17.89 -2.85
CA PRO A 119 11.71 17.76 -1.39
C PRO A 119 13.00 17.99 -0.61
N ALA A 120 14.13 17.44 -1.09
CA ALA A 120 15.43 17.62 -0.46
C ALA A 120 15.94 19.07 -0.58
N ARG A 121 15.78 19.68 -1.76
CA ARG A 121 16.13 21.09 -2.01
C ARG A 121 15.31 22.04 -1.13
N PHE A 122 14.02 21.76 -0.98
CA PHE A 122 13.12 22.53 -0.14
C PHE A 122 13.50 22.40 1.33
N ALA A 123 13.72 21.18 1.84
CA ALA A 123 14.20 20.95 3.21
C ALA A 123 15.52 21.71 3.48
N ALA A 124 16.47 21.66 2.55
CA ALA A 124 17.73 22.39 2.68
C ALA A 124 17.56 23.92 2.70
N ALA A 125 16.65 24.46 1.89
CA ALA A 125 16.34 25.90 1.88
C ALA A 125 15.67 26.35 3.18
N VAL A 126 14.75 25.54 3.70
CA VAL A 126 14.09 25.75 4.99
C VAL A 126 15.11 25.73 6.14
N ASP A 127 16.04 24.77 6.14
CA ASP A 127 17.11 24.70 7.14
C ASP A 127 18.09 25.88 7.05
N ALA A 128 18.37 26.37 5.84
CA ALA A 128 19.18 27.56 5.64
C ALA A 128 18.49 28.82 6.21
N LYS A 129 17.18 28.98 5.97
CA LYS A 129 16.38 30.07 6.54
C LYS A 129 16.32 29.99 8.06
N GLU A 130 16.14 28.80 8.63
CA GLU A 130 16.15 28.61 10.08
C GLU A 130 17.51 28.95 10.72
N ARG A 131 18.63 28.50 10.12
CA ARG A 131 19.98 28.87 10.60
C ARG A 131 20.20 30.37 10.58
N GLN A 132 19.63 31.07 9.59
CA GLN A 132 19.71 32.52 9.50
C GLN A 132 18.89 33.20 10.61
N LEU A 133 17.62 32.82 10.79
CA LEU A 133 16.76 33.37 11.85
C LEU A 133 17.33 33.15 13.26
N ARG A 134 17.98 32.00 13.49
CA ARG A 134 18.72 31.71 14.72
C ARG A 134 19.90 32.67 14.96
N ARG A 135 20.59 33.13 13.90
CA ARG A 135 21.69 34.10 14.01
C ARG A 135 21.18 35.53 14.22
N GLU A 136 20.07 35.86 13.58
CA GLU A 136 19.49 37.21 13.58
C GLU A 136 18.61 37.48 14.81
N GLY A 137 18.20 36.43 15.55
CA GLY A 137 17.43 36.57 16.79
C GLY A 137 16.01 37.09 16.56
N GLY A 138 15.38 36.72 15.44
CA GLY A 138 14.06 37.20 15.04
C GLY A 138 12.90 36.75 15.97
N PRO A 139 11.76 37.46 15.96
CA PRO A 139 10.60 37.15 16.79
C PRO A 139 10.02 35.75 16.54
N GLU A 140 10.25 35.17 15.35
CA GLU A 140 9.80 33.82 14.97
C GLU A 140 10.61 32.69 15.65
N LEU A 141 11.79 32.99 16.22
CA LEU A 141 12.71 32.00 16.78
C LEU A 141 12.07 31.19 17.93
N GLY A 142 11.30 31.84 18.81
CA GLY A 142 10.62 31.14 19.91
C GLY A 142 9.58 30.12 19.42
N ARG A 143 8.87 30.46 18.34
CA ARG A 143 7.89 29.56 17.71
C ARG A 143 8.58 28.42 16.97
N LEU A 144 9.71 28.68 16.30
CA LEU A 144 10.54 27.64 15.67
C LEU A 144 11.10 26.63 16.69
N LEU A 145 11.57 27.10 17.84
CA LEU A 145 12.04 26.22 18.92
C LEU A 145 10.89 25.34 19.46
N THR A 146 9.71 25.91 19.65
CA THR A 146 8.51 25.17 20.07
C THR A 146 8.12 24.09 19.05
N LEU A 147 8.18 24.40 17.75
CA LEU A 147 7.91 23.43 16.69
C LEU A 147 8.97 22.34 16.62
N ALA A 148 10.25 22.69 16.83
CA ALA A 148 11.34 21.71 16.90
C ALA A 148 11.18 20.75 18.09
N GLU A 149 10.79 21.24 19.27
CA GLU A 149 10.47 20.39 20.41
C GLU A 149 9.29 19.45 20.14
N ARG A 150 8.19 19.97 19.57
CA ARG A 150 7.03 19.17 19.19
C ARG A 150 7.39 18.09 18.17
N ARG A 151 8.22 18.43 17.17
CA ARG A 151 8.74 17.48 16.18
C ARG A 151 9.57 16.39 16.85
N GLY A 152 10.49 16.77 17.74
CA GLY A 152 11.32 15.81 18.46
C GLY A 152 10.50 14.83 19.31
N ARG A 153 9.44 15.31 19.99
CA ARG A 153 8.53 14.46 20.77
C ARG A 153 7.79 13.44 19.88
N VAL A 154 7.20 13.89 18.76
CA VAL A 154 6.46 12.98 17.87
C VAL A 154 7.38 12.02 17.10
N GLU A 155 8.61 12.43 16.78
CA GLU A 155 9.61 11.55 16.18
C GLU A 155 10.08 10.45 17.16
N ALA A 156 10.17 10.77 18.46
CA ALA A 156 10.42 9.76 19.49
C ALA A 156 9.24 8.78 19.62
N GLU A 157 8.00 9.29 19.73
CA GLU A 157 6.79 8.46 19.80
C GLU A 157 6.66 7.53 18.57
N LEU A 158 6.98 8.02 17.36
CA LEU A 158 6.95 7.19 16.15
C LEU A 158 7.99 6.06 16.16
N ARG A 159 9.14 6.23 16.83
CA ARG A 159 10.14 5.16 17.00
C ARG A 159 9.62 4.09 17.97
N GLU A 160 9.11 4.51 19.13
CA GLU A 160 8.54 3.60 20.14
C GLU A 160 7.35 2.80 19.56
N LEU A 161 6.47 3.46 18.80
CA LEU A 161 5.36 2.79 18.09
C LEU A 161 5.85 1.78 17.04
N ALA A 162 6.98 2.04 16.39
CA ALA A 162 7.57 1.11 15.44
C ALA A 162 8.14 -0.14 16.14
N GLU A 163 8.80 0.04 17.29
CA GLU A 163 9.32 -1.05 18.13
C GLU A 163 8.18 -1.93 18.67
N ALA A 164 7.12 -1.32 19.22
CA ALA A 164 5.92 -2.04 19.64
C ALA A 164 5.19 -2.74 18.48
N GLY A 165 5.14 -2.11 17.30
CA GLY A 165 4.58 -2.72 16.10
C GLY A 165 5.35 -3.96 15.65
N ALA A 166 6.69 -3.88 15.67
CA ALA A 166 7.56 -5.01 15.35
C ALA A 166 7.42 -6.16 16.35
N ALA A 167 7.37 -5.85 17.65
CA ALA A 167 7.15 -6.85 18.69
C ALA A 167 5.77 -7.50 18.59
N ALA A 168 4.73 -6.74 18.21
CA ALA A 168 3.38 -7.26 18.04
C ALA A 168 3.27 -8.20 16.83
N GLU A 169 3.98 -7.88 15.74
CA GLU A 169 4.08 -8.76 14.58
C GLU A 169 4.82 -10.07 14.93
N ALA A 170 5.95 -9.98 15.63
CA ALA A 170 6.70 -11.14 16.08
C ALA A 170 5.87 -12.05 16.99
N ALA A 171 5.12 -11.47 17.94
CA ALA A 171 4.22 -12.22 18.82
C ALA A 171 3.08 -12.90 18.03
N ALA A 172 2.50 -12.22 17.03
CA ALA A 172 1.45 -12.79 16.18
C ALA A 172 1.97 -14.00 15.39
N GLN A 173 3.15 -13.89 14.79
CA GLN A 173 3.78 -14.98 14.04
C GLN A 173 4.11 -16.18 14.94
N ALA A 174 4.67 -15.93 16.12
CA ALA A 174 5.01 -16.98 17.07
C ALA A 174 3.75 -17.71 17.58
N LEU A 175 2.66 -16.99 17.88
CA LEU A 175 1.38 -17.60 18.26
C LEU A 175 0.77 -18.41 17.10
N GLY A 176 0.88 -17.93 15.86
CA GLY A 176 0.47 -18.68 14.66
C GLY A 176 1.24 -19.99 14.50
N GLU A 177 2.54 -19.99 14.78
CA GLU A 177 3.37 -21.19 14.78
C GLU A 177 2.96 -22.18 15.87
N VAL A 178 2.67 -21.71 17.08
CA VAL A 178 2.11 -22.58 18.14
C VAL A 178 0.79 -23.22 17.67
N ARG A 179 -0.11 -22.44 17.07
CA ARG A 179 -1.38 -22.95 16.55
C ARG A 179 -1.16 -24.04 15.50
N ARG A 180 -0.25 -23.81 14.56
CA ARG A 180 0.11 -24.79 13.51
C ARG A 180 0.68 -26.08 14.10
N GLN A 181 1.55 -26.00 15.11
CA GLN A 181 2.10 -27.18 15.78
C GLN A 181 1.03 -27.96 16.54
N LEU A 182 0.10 -27.26 17.21
CA LEU A 182 -1.06 -27.89 17.86
C LEU A 182 -2.00 -28.56 16.85
N ASP A 183 -2.11 -28.03 15.64
CA ASP A 183 -2.91 -28.62 14.57
C ASP A 183 -2.28 -29.89 14.00
N LEU A 184 -0.98 -29.85 13.69
CA LEU A 184 -0.23 -31.04 13.29
C LEU A 184 -0.26 -32.14 14.36
N ALA A 185 -0.25 -31.77 15.64
CA ALA A 185 -0.38 -32.70 16.75
C ALA A 185 -1.76 -33.40 16.79
N ALA A 186 -2.84 -32.66 16.53
CA ALA A 186 -4.20 -33.21 16.50
C ALA A 186 -4.38 -34.19 15.32
N ASP A 187 -3.84 -33.84 14.15
CA ASP A 187 -3.95 -34.66 12.94
C ASP A 187 -3.17 -35.96 13.07
N ARG A 188 -1.95 -35.92 13.66
CA ARG A 188 -1.14 -37.12 13.93
C ARG A 188 -1.78 -38.06 14.95
N LYS A 189 -2.37 -37.53 16.03
CA LYS A 189 -3.13 -38.34 16.99
C LYS A 189 -4.34 -39.04 16.34
N SER A 190 -4.95 -38.41 15.34
CA SER A 190 -6.06 -39.00 14.59
C SER A 190 -5.57 -40.11 13.64
N ALA A 191 -4.37 -39.97 13.07
CA ALA A 191 -3.73 -40.96 12.20
C ALA A 191 -3.18 -42.19 12.96
N ASP A 192 -2.60 -42.01 14.15
CA ASP A 192 -2.09 -43.10 15.00
C ASP A 192 -3.22 -44.00 15.55
N ASN A 193 -4.47 -43.53 15.53
CA ASN A 193 -5.65 -44.35 15.86
C ASN A 193 -6.08 -45.30 14.72
N TRP A 194 -5.57 -45.15 13.50
CA TRP A 194 -5.91 -46.06 12.37
C TRP A 194 -4.93 -47.23 12.24
N LEU A 195 -3.65 -47.04 12.53
CA LEU A 195 -2.62 -48.08 12.42
C LEU A 195 -2.15 -48.48 13.81
N GLY A 196 -2.77 -49.55 14.32
CA GLY A 196 -2.53 -50.15 15.63
C GLY A 196 -1.08 -50.06 16.08
N GLY A 197 -0.92 -49.49 17.28
CA GLY A 197 0.36 -49.09 17.86
C GLY A 197 1.48 -50.10 17.68
N ALA A 198 2.42 -49.76 16.80
CA ALA A 198 3.81 -50.20 16.86
C ALA A 198 4.64 -49.35 15.87
N LEU A 199 5.87 -49.02 16.28
CA LEU A 199 6.99 -48.57 15.43
C LEU A 199 6.98 -47.14 14.90
N LEU A 200 7.23 -46.14 15.76
CA LEU A 200 7.87 -44.88 15.35
C LEU A 200 8.82 -44.34 16.45
N ALA A 201 9.70 -45.17 16.99
CA ALA A 201 10.69 -44.81 18.04
C ALA A 201 11.86 -43.92 17.54
N GLY A 202 11.69 -43.18 16.44
CA GLY A 202 12.74 -42.35 15.83
C GLY A 202 12.23 -41.08 15.14
N LYS A 203 10.97 -40.67 15.36
CA LYS A 203 10.44 -39.41 14.84
C LYS A 203 10.54 -38.32 15.93
N PRO A 204 10.92 -37.08 15.59
CA PRO A 204 10.95 -35.99 16.56
C PRO A 204 9.58 -35.88 17.22
N ASN A 205 9.58 -35.94 18.55
CA ASN A 205 8.39 -35.92 19.36
C ASN A 205 7.66 -34.61 19.07
N TRP A 206 6.43 -34.68 18.57
CA TRP A 206 5.65 -33.48 18.23
C TRP A 206 5.46 -32.55 19.44
N LEU A 207 5.59 -33.11 20.65
CA LEU A 207 5.64 -32.37 21.91
C LEU A 207 6.81 -31.39 21.97
N ASP A 208 7.98 -31.77 21.47
CA ASP A 208 9.17 -30.92 21.46
C ASP A 208 8.96 -29.73 20.52
N GLY A 209 8.29 -29.96 19.39
CA GLY A 209 7.91 -28.91 18.44
C GLY A 209 6.91 -27.91 19.01
N VAL A 210 5.86 -28.40 19.69
CA VAL A 210 4.89 -27.54 20.39
C VAL A 210 5.55 -26.77 21.54
N ALA A 211 6.41 -27.43 22.33
CA ALA A 211 7.10 -26.81 23.46
C ALA A 211 8.07 -25.71 23.01
N TRP A 212 8.84 -25.95 21.94
CA TRP A 212 9.74 -24.94 21.39
C TRP A 212 8.98 -23.73 20.84
N ALA A 213 7.90 -23.97 20.07
CA ALA A 213 7.04 -22.90 19.56
C ALA A 213 6.40 -22.10 20.70
N ALA A 214 5.95 -22.78 21.76
CA ALA A 214 5.35 -22.16 22.92
C ALA A 214 6.34 -21.27 23.68
N ALA A 215 7.54 -21.77 23.97
CA ALA A 215 8.59 -21.00 24.61
C ALA A 215 9.01 -19.79 23.77
N HIS A 216 9.01 -19.92 22.44
CA HIS A 216 9.27 -18.81 21.54
C HIS A 216 8.15 -17.76 21.60
N ALA A 217 6.88 -18.18 21.56
CA ALA A 217 5.73 -17.29 21.68
C ALA A 217 5.70 -16.55 23.02
N ASP A 218 6.02 -17.22 24.12
CA ASP A 218 6.10 -16.59 25.44
C ASP A 218 7.20 -15.50 25.48
N ARG A 219 8.37 -15.74 24.87
CA ARG A 219 9.42 -14.71 24.74
C ARG A 219 8.95 -13.52 23.91
N CYS A 220 8.32 -13.76 22.76
CA CYS A 220 7.82 -12.68 21.91
C CYS A 220 6.72 -11.85 22.59
N VAL A 221 5.82 -12.50 23.33
CA VAL A 221 4.77 -11.82 24.12
C VAL A 221 5.37 -11.03 25.29
N ALA A 222 6.42 -11.54 25.94
CA ALA A 222 7.14 -10.81 26.98
C ALA A 222 7.84 -9.55 26.42
N VAL A 223 8.52 -9.67 25.28
CA VAL A 223 9.10 -8.52 24.57
C VAL A 223 8.00 -7.51 24.22
N LEU A 224 6.89 -7.96 23.62
CA LEU A 224 5.75 -7.09 23.34
C LEU A 224 5.26 -6.37 24.59
N HIS A 225 5.14 -7.05 25.73
CA HIS A 225 4.72 -6.42 26.98
C HIS A 225 5.69 -5.31 27.42
N THR A 226 7.00 -5.54 27.30
CA THR A 226 8.02 -4.51 27.57
C THR A 226 7.87 -3.31 26.64
N GLU A 227 7.80 -3.54 25.32
CA GLU A 227 7.67 -2.45 24.33
C GLU A 227 6.36 -1.64 24.54
N LEU A 228 5.26 -2.29 24.92
CA LEU A 228 4.00 -1.60 25.24
C LEU A 228 4.08 -0.79 26.54
N GLY A 229 4.92 -1.22 27.48
CA GLY A 229 5.25 -0.46 28.70
C GLY A 229 5.99 0.83 28.38
N ASP A 230 6.96 0.75 27.47
CA ASP A 230 7.79 1.88 27.05
C ASP A 230 6.99 2.90 26.20
N VAL A 231 6.02 2.45 25.40
CA VAL A 231 5.08 3.30 24.63
C VAL A 231 4.06 4.07 25.51
N GLY A 232 4.06 3.89 26.83
CA GLY A 232 3.17 4.69 27.69
C GLY A 232 1.68 4.48 27.39
N LEU A 233 1.25 3.25 27.10
CA LEU A 233 -0.17 2.86 26.99
C LEU A 233 -1.00 3.10 28.27
N ALA A 234 -0.40 3.70 29.30
CA ALA A 234 -1.00 4.17 30.54
C ALA A 234 -1.16 5.70 30.67
N ARG A 235 -0.82 6.54 29.67
CA ARG A 235 -1.10 8.00 29.78
C ARG A 235 -1.52 8.68 28.47
N PRO A 236 -2.56 9.54 28.49
CA PRO A 236 -3.15 10.11 27.28
C PRO A 236 -2.45 11.41 26.88
N LEU A 237 -2.27 11.61 25.58
CA LEU A 237 -2.20 12.94 24.98
C LEU A 237 -3.51 13.14 24.20
N GLY A 238 -4.43 13.91 24.79
CA GLY A 238 -5.68 14.34 24.17
C GLY A 238 -6.91 13.56 24.66
N ASP A 239 -7.84 14.30 25.28
CA ASP A 239 -9.12 13.83 25.79
C ASP A 239 -9.89 12.98 24.77
N THR A 240 -9.85 11.65 24.94
CA THR A 240 -10.94 10.76 24.55
C THR A 240 -11.06 9.65 25.61
N PRO A 241 -12.15 9.60 26.39
CA PRO A 241 -12.33 8.60 27.41
C PRO A 241 -12.93 7.36 26.76
N THR A 242 -12.14 6.36 26.37
CA THR A 242 -12.62 4.98 26.33
C THR A 242 -11.51 3.95 26.10
N ARG A 243 -11.54 2.94 26.97
CA ARG A 243 -10.93 1.60 26.86
C ARG A 243 -9.60 1.43 27.62
N ALA A 244 -9.73 0.71 28.74
CA ALA A 244 -8.66 0.29 29.64
C ALA A 244 -7.50 -0.40 28.90
N PRO A 245 -6.26 -0.32 29.44
CA PRO A 245 -5.10 -0.99 28.85
C PRO A 245 -5.35 -2.49 28.77
N VAL A 246 -5.10 -3.06 27.59
CA VAL A 246 -5.12 -4.50 27.35
C VAL A 246 -3.95 -5.09 28.12
N ALA A 247 -4.21 -5.57 29.34
CA ALA A 247 -3.24 -6.31 30.13
C ALA A 247 -2.99 -7.67 29.43
N VAL A 248 -1.98 -7.71 28.57
CA VAL A 248 -1.42 -8.96 28.07
C VAL A 248 -0.74 -9.63 29.26
N ARG A 249 -1.30 -10.74 29.75
CA ARG A 249 -0.82 -11.41 30.95
C ARG A 249 0.64 -11.90 30.72
N PRO A 250 1.58 -11.59 31.62
CA PRO A 250 2.99 -11.91 31.41
C PRO A 250 3.27 -13.37 31.77
N THR A 251 3.85 -14.10 30.82
CA THR A 251 4.71 -15.30 31.00
C THR A 251 4.16 -16.53 31.74
N GLY A 252 4.32 -17.73 31.16
CA GLY A 252 4.00 -19.02 31.79
C GLY A 252 2.58 -19.55 31.52
N PHE A 253 1.78 -18.86 30.69
CA PHE A 253 0.44 -19.34 30.35
C PHE A 253 0.48 -20.65 29.56
N LEU A 254 1.51 -20.86 28.74
CA LEU A 254 1.70 -22.10 28.00
C LEU A 254 2.33 -23.19 28.86
N GLU A 255 3.28 -22.86 29.74
CA GLU A 255 3.87 -23.84 30.67
C GLU A 255 2.82 -24.48 31.60
N THR A 256 1.84 -23.71 32.04
CA THR A 256 0.73 -24.21 32.89
C THR A 256 -0.21 -25.18 32.14
N VAL A 257 -0.21 -25.18 30.80
CA VAL A 257 -1.10 -26.04 29.99
C VAL A 257 -0.52 -27.44 29.76
N PHE A 258 0.79 -27.64 29.93
CA PHE A 258 1.48 -28.84 29.43
C PHE A 258 2.06 -29.80 30.49
N SER A 259 1.75 -29.64 31.79
CA SER A 259 2.51 -30.39 32.82
C SER A 259 2.07 -31.82 33.14
N GLU A 260 0.99 -32.41 32.60
CA GLU A 260 0.65 -33.83 32.92
C GLU A 260 -0.36 -34.45 31.92
N VAL A 261 0.03 -35.62 31.38
CA VAL A 261 -0.72 -36.64 30.60
C VAL A 261 -2.00 -36.20 29.85
N PHE A 262 -1.93 -36.32 28.52
CA PHE A 262 -2.92 -35.90 27.52
C PHE A 262 -4.35 -36.42 27.71
N VAL A 263 -5.25 -35.56 28.19
CA VAL A 263 -6.69 -35.66 27.91
C VAL A 263 -7.01 -34.74 26.72
N LYS A 264 -7.86 -35.18 25.78
CA LYS A 264 -8.31 -34.42 24.58
C LYS A 264 -8.72 -32.97 24.90
N ASP A 265 -9.23 -32.74 26.10
CA ASP A 265 -9.63 -31.42 26.61
C ASP A 265 -8.47 -30.42 26.75
N GLN A 266 -7.25 -30.88 27.03
CA GLN A 266 -6.09 -29.99 27.17
C GLN A 266 -5.63 -29.41 25.84
N LEU A 267 -5.67 -30.17 24.74
CA LEU A 267 -5.30 -29.68 23.40
C LEU A 267 -6.27 -28.58 22.91
N ASN A 268 -7.56 -28.78 23.17
CA ASN A 268 -8.58 -27.77 22.88
C ASN A 268 -8.42 -26.52 23.74
N ARG A 269 -8.05 -26.66 25.03
CA ARG A 269 -7.71 -25.52 25.89
C ARG A 269 -6.48 -24.77 25.40
N ALA A 270 -5.42 -25.48 24.99
CA ALA A 270 -4.21 -24.87 24.42
C ALA A 270 -4.54 -24.04 23.18
N ARG A 271 -5.28 -24.62 22.23
CA ARG A 271 -5.76 -23.93 21.02
C ARG A 271 -6.57 -22.69 21.36
N SER A 272 -7.59 -22.82 22.21
CA SER A 272 -8.43 -21.69 22.64
C SER A 272 -7.64 -20.57 23.31
N ASN A 273 -6.57 -20.90 24.04
CA ASN A 273 -5.73 -19.90 24.69
C ASN A 273 -4.84 -19.17 23.68
N VAL A 274 -4.21 -19.90 22.75
CA VAL A 274 -3.45 -19.33 21.64
C VAL A 274 -4.34 -18.43 20.78
N ASP A 275 -5.55 -18.88 20.44
CA ASP A 275 -6.50 -18.10 19.64
C ASP A 275 -6.92 -16.79 20.35
N ARG A 276 -7.08 -16.84 21.68
CA ARG A 276 -7.36 -15.66 22.51
C ARG A 276 -6.17 -14.69 22.53
N SER A 277 -4.97 -15.19 22.78
CA SER A 277 -3.75 -14.37 22.77
C SER A 277 -3.52 -13.74 21.39
N ALA A 278 -3.75 -14.49 20.32
CA ALA A 278 -3.67 -13.97 18.96
C ALA A 278 -4.70 -12.85 18.71
N HIS A 279 -5.93 -12.99 19.22
CA HIS A 279 -6.94 -11.93 19.17
C HIS A 279 -6.50 -10.66 19.93
N LEU A 280 -5.90 -10.80 21.12
CA LEU A 280 -5.40 -9.66 21.88
C LEU A 280 -4.26 -8.95 21.14
N VAL A 281 -3.29 -9.71 20.61
CA VAL A 281 -2.19 -9.17 19.81
C VAL A 281 -2.71 -8.48 18.53
N ALA A 282 -3.73 -9.02 17.88
CA ALA A 282 -4.37 -8.37 16.74
C ALA A 282 -5.00 -7.00 17.14
N GLY A 283 -5.63 -6.92 18.31
CA GLY A 283 -6.14 -5.66 18.86
C GLY A 283 -5.03 -4.64 19.13
N VAL A 284 -3.89 -5.09 19.68
CA VAL A 284 -2.71 -4.24 19.89
C VAL A 284 -2.16 -3.72 18.56
N ARG A 285 -2.01 -4.58 17.54
CA ARG A 285 -1.56 -4.17 16.20
C ARG A 285 -2.44 -3.09 15.59
N GLN A 286 -3.76 -3.21 15.74
CA GLN A 286 -4.71 -2.20 15.29
C GLN A 286 -4.54 -0.87 16.05
N ASP A 287 -4.33 -0.92 17.37
CA ASP A 287 -4.09 0.30 18.16
C ASP A 287 -2.78 0.99 17.78
N VAL A 288 -1.68 0.24 17.68
CA VAL A 288 -0.37 0.77 17.24
C VAL A 288 -0.47 1.38 15.85
N ALA A 289 -1.16 0.73 14.89
CA ALA A 289 -1.35 1.26 13.54
C ALA A 289 -2.14 2.58 13.53
N ARG A 290 -3.21 2.66 14.34
CA ARG A 290 -4.01 3.87 14.49
C ARG A 290 -3.18 5.02 15.09
N ARG A 291 -2.46 4.78 16.19
CA ARG A 291 -1.59 5.77 16.82
C ARG A 291 -0.48 6.24 15.89
N THR A 292 0.15 5.30 15.18
CA THR A 292 1.18 5.62 14.17
C THR A 292 0.63 6.54 13.09
N SER A 293 -0.59 6.29 12.62
CA SER A 293 -1.24 7.13 11.61
C SER A 293 -1.53 8.54 12.14
N ALA A 294 -2.03 8.64 13.37
CA ALA A 294 -2.27 9.93 14.03
C ALA A 294 -0.97 10.72 14.29
N ALA A 295 0.07 10.07 14.79
CA ALA A 295 1.38 10.67 15.03
C ALA A 295 2.04 11.15 13.72
N ARG A 296 1.92 10.38 12.62
CA ARG A 296 2.36 10.83 11.29
C ARG A 296 1.61 12.07 10.82
N ALA A 297 0.28 12.08 10.94
CA ALA A 297 -0.53 13.23 10.57
C ALA A 297 -0.17 14.49 11.40
N TYR A 298 0.09 14.31 12.70
CA TYR A 298 0.54 15.40 13.58
C TYR A 298 1.92 15.91 13.21
N ARG A 299 2.90 15.01 12.97
CA ARG A 299 4.24 15.39 12.47
C ARG A 299 4.14 16.20 11.19
N ASP A 300 3.31 15.77 10.25
CA ASP A 300 3.13 16.47 8.97
C ASP A 300 2.43 17.82 9.14
N ALA A 301 1.58 17.98 10.15
CA ALA A 301 1.02 19.28 10.54
C ALA A 301 2.08 20.21 11.16
N VAL A 302 2.94 19.71 12.06
CA VAL A 302 4.06 20.47 12.64
C VAL A 302 5.05 20.92 11.56
N LEU A 303 5.33 20.06 10.58
CA LEU A 303 6.20 20.40 9.45
C LEU A 303 5.58 21.47 8.56
N ARG A 304 4.26 21.40 8.30
CA ARG A 304 3.54 22.45 7.55
C ARG A 304 3.54 23.77 8.31
N GLU A 305 3.23 23.78 9.60
CA GLU A 305 3.27 25.01 10.42
C GLU A 305 4.67 25.64 10.42
N ARG A 306 5.73 24.81 10.50
CA ARG A 306 7.12 25.29 10.36
C ARG A 306 7.37 25.89 8.98
N GLN A 307 6.85 25.29 7.92
CA GLN A 307 7.02 25.81 6.55
C GLN A 307 6.30 27.14 6.37
N ASP A 308 5.05 27.25 6.83
CA ASP A 308 4.25 28.47 6.75
C ASP A 308 4.91 29.61 7.52
N LEU A 309 5.43 29.32 8.73
CA LEU A 309 6.15 30.31 9.54
C LEU A 309 7.44 30.80 8.88
N LEU A 310 8.12 29.96 8.09
CA LEU A 310 9.37 30.31 7.41
C LEU A 310 9.16 30.93 6.03
N ALA A 311 7.96 30.78 5.46
CA ALA A 311 7.53 31.36 4.20
C ALA A 311 6.76 32.68 4.35
N SER A 312 6.29 32.98 5.57
CA SER A 312 5.72 34.28 5.96
C SER A 312 6.83 35.34 6.09
#